data_AF-A0A352IUL3-F1
#
_entry.id   AF-A0A352IUL3-F1
#
_cell.length_a   1.000
_cell.length_b   1.000
_cell.length_c   1.000
_cell.angle_alpha   90.00
_cell.angle_beta   90.00
_cell.angle_gamma   90.00
#
_symmetry.space_group_name_H-M   'P 1'
#
loop_
_entity.id
_entity.type
_entity.pdbx_description
1 polymer ?
#
loop_
_entity_poly.entity_id
_entity_poly.type
_entity_poly.pdbx_seq_one_letter_code
_entity_poly.pdbx_strand_id
1 'polypeptide(L)'
;LLLGVTPIGVADRDGYNVWVREPELPEGVANIGTRVAPSLEAIAELKPDLIVTSSEMAPAANLLERIAPTYVVSVYKQGSRPFEKASGMLTTLGEMLNREERAKAVLNDIDQTLQTQRRRLENAGLTERPVALVNFLDDRHVRVYASNGLFQSGLDA
;
A
#
# COMPACT_ATOMS: atom_id res chain seq x y z
N LEU A 1 8.26 1.01 -4.96
CA LEU A 1 8.61 2.44 -4.74
C LEU A 1 9.42 2.67 -3.46
N LEU A 2 8.88 2.46 -2.24
CA LEU A 2 9.63 2.71 -0.98
C LEU A 2 10.96 1.92 -0.87
N LEU A 3 11.00 0.72 -1.43
CA LEU A 3 12.20 -0.13 -1.52
C LEU A 3 13.23 0.33 -2.57
N GLY A 4 13.02 1.48 -3.22
CA GLY A 4 13.88 1.99 -4.30
C GLY A 4 13.75 1.21 -5.62
N VAL A 5 12.69 0.42 -5.76
CA VAL A 5 12.37 -0.33 -6.98
C VAL A 5 11.24 0.36 -7.72
N THR A 6 11.48 0.66 -9.00
CA THR A 6 10.51 1.18 -9.95
C THR A 6 9.86 0.02 -10.69
N PRO A 7 8.53 -0.17 -10.58
CA PRO A 7 7.84 -1.23 -11.32
C PRO A 7 7.86 -0.91 -12.83
N ILE A 8 7.94 -1.94 -13.67
CA ILE A 8 7.85 -1.77 -15.13
C ILE A 8 6.41 -1.51 -15.61
N GLY A 9 5.42 -1.89 -14.80
CA GLY A 9 4.00 -1.62 -15.06
C GLY A 9 3.18 -1.55 -13.78
N VAL A 10 2.11 -0.74 -13.80
CA VAL A 10 1.14 -0.62 -12.71
C VAL A 10 -0.29 -0.60 -13.25
N ALA A 11 -1.20 -1.18 -12.48
CA ALA A 11 -2.63 -1.09 -12.79
C ALA A 11 -3.21 0.23 -12.27
N ASP A 12 -4.02 0.88 -13.11
CA ASP A 12 -4.71 2.14 -12.83
C ASP A 12 -3.72 3.25 -12.43
N ARG A 13 -2.82 3.57 -13.37
CA ARG A 13 -1.82 4.65 -13.22
C ARG A 13 -2.49 6.00 -12.94
N ASP A 14 -3.54 6.33 -13.68
CA ASP A 14 -4.21 7.62 -13.53
C ASP A 14 -4.95 7.72 -12.19
N GLY A 15 -5.65 6.65 -11.79
CA GLY A 15 -6.26 6.57 -10.46
C GLY A 15 -5.24 6.57 -9.32
N TYR A 16 -4.02 6.05 -9.53
CA TYR A 16 -2.95 6.14 -8.53
C TYR A 16 -2.60 7.61 -8.20
N ASN A 17 -2.45 8.44 -9.23
CA ASN A 17 -2.11 9.85 -9.05
C ASN A 17 -3.20 10.67 -8.37
N VAL A 18 -4.46 10.23 -8.48
CA VAL A 18 -5.61 10.88 -7.82
C VAL A 18 -5.77 10.41 -6.37
N TRP A 19 -5.75 9.10 -6.15
CA TRP A 19 -6.19 8.50 -4.88
C TRP A 19 -5.06 8.16 -3.90
N VAL A 20 -3.85 7.93 -4.41
CA VAL A 20 -2.68 7.56 -3.58
C VAL A 20 -1.68 8.71 -3.56
N ARG A 21 -1.30 9.23 -4.72
CA ARG A 21 -0.38 10.34 -4.97
C ARG A 21 1.07 10.10 -4.50
N GLU A 22 1.25 9.62 -3.28
CA GLU A 22 2.56 9.36 -2.67
C GLU A 22 2.74 7.87 -2.36
N PRO A 23 3.93 7.29 -2.62
CA PRO A 23 5.07 7.92 -3.30
C PRO A 23 4.81 8.21 -4.79
N GLU A 24 5.37 9.29 -5.32
CA GLU A 24 5.22 9.62 -6.75
C GLU A 24 5.62 8.45 -7.65
N LEU A 25 4.76 8.14 -8.62
CA LEU A 25 5.04 7.10 -9.60
C LEU A 25 5.94 7.67 -10.71
N PRO A 26 7.13 7.08 -10.95
CA PRO A 26 8.03 7.57 -11.98
C PRO A 26 7.38 7.68 -13.37
N GLU A 27 7.84 8.66 -14.15
CA GLU A 27 7.55 8.72 -15.58
C GLU A 27 8.03 7.44 -16.29
N GLY A 28 7.29 7.02 -17.31
CA GLY A 28 7.64 5.82 -18.10
C GLY A 28 7.14 4.48 -17.55
N VAL A 29 6.60 4.40 -16.33
CA VAL A 29 5.93 3.18 -15.84
C VAL A 29 4.67 2.90 -16.68
N ALA A 30 4.58 1.73 -17.31
CA ALA A 30 3.46 1.39 -18.18
C ALA A 30 2.14 1.24 -17.40
N ASN A 31 1.03 1.63 -18.01
CA ASN A 31 -0.31 1.37 -17.48
C ASN A 31 -0.82 0.02 -18.03
N ILE A 32 -1.03 -0.97 -17.17
CA ILE A 32 -1.47 -2.32 -17.56
C ILE A 32 -2.99 -2.53 -17.48
N GLY A 33 -3.77 -1.45 -17.50
CA GLY A 33 -5.23 -1.49 -17.39
C GLY A 33 -5.71 -1.20 -15.97
N THR A 34 -6.93 -1.62 -15.63
CA THR A 34 -7.53 -1.25 -14.33
C THR A 34 -7.16 -2.25 -13.23
N ARG A 35 -7.28 -1.88 -11.96
CA ARG A 35 -7.02 -2.80 -10.83
C ARG A 35 -8.00 -3.98 -10.77
N VAL A 36 -9.21 -3.80 -11.29
CA VAL A 36 -10.26 -4.84 -11.30
C VAL A 36 -10.24 -5.69 -12.57
N ALA A 37 -9.66 -5.17 -13.64
CA ALA A 37 -9.51 -5.82 -14.93
C ALA A 37 -8.19 -5.37 -15.57
N PRO A 38 -7.05 -5.93 -15.12
CA PRO A 38 -5.76 -5.70 -15.77
C PRO A 38 -5.68 -6.48 -17.09
N SER A 39 -4.96 -5.95 -18.08
CA SER A 39 -4.70 -6.66 -19.34
C SER A 39 -3.58 -7.68 -19.15
N LEU A 40 -3.92 -8.96 -19.31
CA LEU A 40 -2.94 -10.06 -19.25
C LEU A 40 -1.94 -9.99 -20.39
N GLU A 41 -2.39 -9.53 -21.57
CA GLU A 41 -1.54 -9.31 -22.74
C GLU A 41 -0.49 -8.22 -22.46
N ALA A 42 -0.91 -7.06 -21.96
CA ALA A 42 0.00 -5.97 -21.60
C ALA A 42 0.99 -6.39 -20.51
N ILE A 43 0.56 -7.17 -19.51
CA ILE A 43 1.45 -7.72 -18.49
C ILE A 43 2.48 -8.67 -19.15
N ALA A 44 2.05 -9.57 -20.02
CA ALA A 44 2.92 -10.54 -20.67
C ALA A 44 3.96 -9.86 -21.60
N GLU A 45 3.57 -8.80 -22.32
CA GLU A 45 4.47 -8.02 -23.18
C GLU A 45 5.63 -7.38 -22.41
N LEU A 46 5.39 -6.96 -21.16
CA LEU A 46 6.40 -6.38 -20.30
C LEU A 46 7.42 -7.40 -19.76
N LYS A 47 7.12 -8.71 -19.86
CA LYS A 47 7.98 -9.81 -19.38
C LYS A 47 8.46 -9.60 -17.93
N PRO A 48 7.54 -9.47 -16.96
CA PRO A 48 7.89 -9.26 -15.56
C PRO A 48 8.65 -10.47 -15.00
N ASP A 49 9.53 -10.18 -14.05
CA ASP A 49 10.22 -11.17 -13.20
C ASP A 49 9.43 -11.49 -11.92
N LEU A 50 8.61 -10.55 -11.45
CA LEU A 50 7.69 -10.71 -10.33
C LEU A 50 6.40 -9.93 -10.58
N ILE A 51 5.27 -10.55 -10.29
CA ILE A 51 3.95 -9.90 -10.25
C ILE A 51 3.53 -9.77 -8.78
N VAL A 52 3.17 -8.56 -8.34
CA VAL A 52 2.59 -8.33 -7.02
C VAL A 52 1.12 -7.97 -7.19
N THR A 53 0.22 -8.75 -6.60
CA THR A 53 -1.23 -8.57 -6.75
C THR A 53 -1.94 -8.70 -5.41
N SER A 54 -3.20 -8.30 -5.33
CA SER A 54 -3.98 -8.36 -4.09
C SER A 54 -4.90 -9.59 -4.03
N SER A 55 -5.31 -9.99 -2.84
CA SER A 55 -6.20 -11.16 -2.65
C SER A 55 -7.58 -10.99 -3.29
N GLU A 56 -8.01 -9.76 -3.55
CA GLU A 56 -9.24 -9.44 -4.29
C GLU A 56 -9.12 -9.85 -5.77
N MET A 57 -7.89 -9.94 -6.29
CA MET A 57 -7.55 -10.47 -7.61
C MET A 57 -7.13 -11.95 -7.57
N ALA A 58 -7.31 -12.64 -6.45
CA ALA A 58 -6.97 -14.07 -6.33
C ALA A 58 -7.59 -14.97 -7.42
N PRO A 59 -8.83 -14.73 -7.92
CA PRO A 59 -9.36 -15.53 -9.03
C PRO A 59 -8.53 -15.46 -10.32
N ALA A 60 -7.77 -14.38 -10.53
CA ALA A 60 -6.86 -14.20 -11.66
C ALA A 60 -5.42 -14.61 -11.35
N ALA A 61 -5.08 -14.95 -10.09
CA ALA A 61 -3.71 -15.28 -9.69
C ALA A 61 -3.14 -16.46 -10.49
N ASN A 62 -3.94 -17.51 -10.71
CA ASN A 62 -3.52 -18.67 -11.52
C ASN A 62 -3.16 -18.31 -12.97
N LEU A 63 -3.74 -17.24 -13.53
CA LEU A 63 -3.42 -16.76 -14.87
C LEU A 63 -2.13 -15.92 -14.84
N LEU A 64 -1.95 -15.11 -13.80
CA LEU A 64 -0.74 -14.30 -13.59
C LEU A 64 0.49 -15.18 -13.35
N GLU A 65 0.34 -16.29 -12.62
CA GLU A 65 1.41 -17.28 -12.38
C GLU A 65 1.92 -17.94 -13.67
N ARG A 66 1.10 -17.99 -14.73
CA ARG A 66 1.54 -18.48 -16.05
C ARG A 66 2.44 -17.47 -16.78
N ILE A 67 2.41 -16.20 -16.38
CA ILE A 67 3.23 -15.14 -16.96
C ILE A 67 4.54 -15.01 -16.18
N ALA A 68 4.46 -14.91 -14.85
CA ALA A 68 5.62 -14.77 -13.97
C ALA A 68 5.29 -15.18 -12.53
N PRO A 69 6.30 -15.46 -11.68
CA PRO A 69 6.09 -15.65 -10.24
C PRO A 69 5.18 -14.57 -9.66
N THR A 70 4.12 -14.97 -8.95
CA THR A 70 3.10 -14.06 -8.45
C THR A 70 3.07 -14.09 -6.92
N TYR A 71 3.19 -12.91 -6.31
CA TYR A 71 3.05 -12.70 -4.87
C TYR A 71 1.71 -12.04 -4.57
N VAL A 72 0.85 -12.75 -3.86
CA VAL A 72 -0.50 -12.28 -3.49
C VAL A 72 -0.48 -11.68 -2.10
N VAL A 73 -0.85 -10.40 -1.99
CA VAL A 73 -0.89 -9.66 -0.73
C VAL A 73 -2.32 -9.48 -0.24
N SER A 74 -2.48 -9.46 1.09
CA SER A 74 -3.80 -9.35 1.74
C SER A 74 -3.68 -8.44 2.96
N VAL A 75 -3.86 -7.14 2.76
CA VAL A 75 -3.72 -6.13 3.83
C VAL A 75 -5.02 -5.94 4.61
N TYR A 76 -6.17 -5.94 3.94
CA TYR A 76 -7.45 -5.59 4.55
C TYR A 76 -8.37 -6.82 4.63
N LYS A 77 -8.31 -7.53 5.76
CA LYS A 77 -9.27 -8.60 6.11
C LYS A 77 -9.94 -8.32 7.45
N GLN A 78 -11.13 -8.88 7.64
CA GLN A 78 -11.81 -8.79 8.94
C GLN A 78 -10.92 -9.36 10.05
N GLY A 79 -10.76 -8.62 11.15
CA GLY A 79 -9.87 -8.98 12.27
C GLY A 79 -8.37 -8.78 12.00
N SER A 80 -7.98 -8.22 10.84
CA SER A 80 -6.58 -7.91 10.56
C SER A 80 -6.13 -6.60 11.22
N ARG A 81 -4.81 -6.46 11.40
CA ARG A 81 -4.13 -5.21 11.78
C ARG A 81 -3.43 -4.69 10.53
N PRO A 82 -4.04 -3.76 9.76
CA PRO A 82 -3.57 -3.44 8.41
C PRO A 82 -2.14 -2.89 8.37
N PHE A 83 -1.75 -2.07 9.37
CA PHE A 83 -0.40 -1.56 9.46
C PHE A 83 0.63 -2.68 9.63
N GLU A 84 0.41 -3.61 10.55
CA GLU A 84 1.30 -4.76 10.76
C GLU A 84 1.39 -5.66 9.53
N LYS A 85 0.27 -5.87 8.83
CA LYS A 85 0.25 -6.60 7.57
C LYS A 85 1.04 -5.89 6.47
N ALA A 86 0.89 -4.58 6.34
CA ALA A 86 1.64 -3.76 5.38
C ALA A 86 3.14 -3.74 5.70
N SER A 87 3.50 -3.63 6.99
CA SER A 87 4.90 -3.69 7.45
C SER A 87 5.52 -5.06 7.18
N GLY A 88 4.80 -6.15 7.45
CA GLY A 88 5.25 -7.50 7.11
C GLY A 88 5.44 -7.69 5.61
N MET A 89 4.50 -7.18 4.80
CA MET A 89 4.60 -7.19 3.34
C MET A 89 5.82 -6.41 2.84
N LEU A 90 6.12 -5.25 3.43
CA LEU A 90 7.32 -4.47 3.08
C LEU A 90 8.60 -5.25 3.38
N THR A 91 8.67 -5.95 4.51
CA THR A 91 9.80 -6.82 4.86
C THR A 91 9.95 -7.97 3.87
N THR A 92 8.87 -8.70 3.58
CA THR A 92 8.89 -9.81 2.62
C THR A 92 9.30 -9.35 1.22
N LEU A 93 8.77 -8.23 0.73
CA LEU A 93 9.22 -7.65 -0.54
C LEU A 93 10.67 -7.16 -0.47
N GLY A 94 11.11 -6.69 0.69
CA GLY A 94 12.51 -6.38 0.95
C GLY A 94 13.40 -7.60 0.71
N GLU A 95 13.07 -8.75 1.29
CA GLU A 95 13.81 -10.00 1.09
C GLU A 95 13.76 -10.47 -0.36
N MET A 96 12.58 -10.52 -0.97
CA MET A 96 12.42 -10.97 -2.37
C MET A 96 13.21 -10.12 -3.37
N LEU A 97 13.39 -8.83 -3.09
CA LEU A 97 14.06 -7.87 -3.97
C LEU A 97 15.51 -7.59 -3.55
N ASN A 98 16.05 -8.29 -2.53
CA ASN A 98 17.37 -8.03 -1.93
C ASN A 98 17.51 -6.55 -1.48
N ARG A 99 16.55 -6.06 -0.71
CA ARG A 99 16.38 -4.68 -0.20
C ARG A 99 15.99 -4.67 1.28
N GLU A 100 16.43 -5.65 2.05
CA GLU A 100 16.12 -5.85 3.47
C GLU A 100 16.52 -4.63 4.31
N GLU A 101 17.74 -4.10 4.10
CA GLU A 101 18.21 -2.91 4.82
C GLU A 101 17.38 -1.66 4.49
N ARG A 102 16.90 -1.55 3.25
CA ARG A 102 16.00 -0.46 2.85
C ARG A 102 14.62 -0.63 3.51
N ALA A 103 14.09 -1.85 3.56
CA ALA A 103 12.83 -2.13 4.25
C ALA A 103 12.92 -1.76 5.74
N LYS A 104 13.98 -2.20 6.43
CA LYS A 104 14.25 -1.83 7.82
C LYS A 104 14.35 -0.32 8.02
N ALA A 105 15.08 0.38 7.14
CA ALA A 105 15.22 1.82 7.22
C ALA A 105 13.87 2.54 7.10
N VAL A 106 13.00 2.11 6.18
CA VAL A 106 11.64 2.66 6.03
C VAL A 106 10.78 2.42 7.28
N LEU A 107 10.83 1.21 7.86
CA LEU A 107 10.07 0.91 9.08
C LEU A 107 10.54 1.75 10.27
N ASN A 108 11.86 1.95 10.40
CA ASN A 108 12.44 2.80 11.44
C ASN A 108 12.04 4.28 11.26
N ASP A 109 12.03 4.77 10.01
CA ASP A 109 11.61 6.14 9.71
C ASP A 109 10.13 6.39 10.06
N ILE A 110 9.26 5.40 9.79
CA ILE A 110 7.85 5.45 10.20
C ILE A 110 7.71 5.55 11.72
N ASP A 111 8.40 4.67 12.47
CA ASP A 111 8.36 4.67 13.93
C ASP A 111 8.86 5.99 14.53
N GLN A 112 9.99 6.50 14.04
CA GLN A 112 10.55 7.79 14.47
C GLN A 112 9.61 8.96 14.16
N THR A 113 8.95 8.92 13.00
CA THR A 113 7.96 9.93 12.61
C THR A 113 6.77 9.91 13.57
N LEU A 114 6.20 8.74 13.85
CA LEU A 114 5.08 8.59 14.78
C LEU A 114 5.44 9.10 16.18
N GLN A 115 6.57 8.69 16.73
CA GLN A 115 7.05 9.16 18.04
C GLN A 115 7.27 10.67 18.09
N THR A 116 7.74 11.26 16.98
CA THR A 116 7.92 12.71 16.88
C THR A 116 6.58 13.45 16.87
N GLN A 117 5.61 12.95 16.11
CA GLN A 117 4.27 13.56 16.08
C GLN A 117 3.52 13.39 17.40
N ARG A 118 3.66 12.23 18.07
CA ARG A 118 3.09 11.99 19.40
C ARG A 118 3.58 13.03 20.41
N ARG A 119 4.90 13.22 20.53
CA ARG A 119 5.50 14.24 21.41
C ARG A 119 5.00 15.65 21.08
N ARG A 120 4.80 15.97 19.80
CA ARG A 120 4.24 17.25 19.38
C ARG A 120 2.81 17.45 19.91
N LEU A 121 1.97 16.42 19.85
CA LEU A 121 0.58 16.46 20.34
C LEU A 121 0.51 16.51 21.87
N GLU A 122 1.39 15.77 22.56
CA GLU A 122 1.53 15.81 24.02
C GLU A 122 1.91 17.21 24.51
N ASN A 123 2.94 17.82 23.91
CA ASN A 123 3.35 19.19 24.23
C ASN A 123 2.27 20.23 23.98
N ALA A 124 1.34 19.95 23.05
CA ALA A 124 0.20 20.81 22.74
C ALA A 124 -1.04 20.51 23.60
N GLY A 125 -1.02 19.47 24.45
CA GLY A 125 -2.16 19.07 25.27
C GLY A 125 -3.35 18.55 24.45
N LEU A 126 -3.09 17.89 23.31
CA LEU A 126 -4.11 17.47 22.35
C LEU A 126 -4.41 15.95 22.37
N THR A 127 -3.90 15.21 23.36
CA THR A 127 -3.99 13.73 23.41
C THR A 127 -5.36 13.20 23.82
N GLU A 128 -6.12 13.96 24.62
CA GLU A 128 -7.41 13.50 25.18
C GLU A 128 -8.61 13.77 24.26
N ARG A 129 -8.39 14.40 23.11
CA ARG A 129 -9.48 14.79 22.20
C ARG A 129 -9.77 13.66 21.21
N PRO A 130 -11.00 13.12 21.17
CA PRO A 130 -11.34 12.10 20.18
C PRO A 130 -11.27 12.71 18.77
N VAL A 131 -10.68 11.96 17.84
CA VAL A 131 -10.55 12.33 16.43
C VAL A 131 -11.26 11.30 15.58
N ALA A 132 -12.06 11.77 14.62
CA ALA A 132 -12.63 10.92 13.58
C ALA A 132 -11.98 11.27 12.24
N LEU A 133 -11.47 10.26 11.54
CA LEU A 133 -10.99 10.40 10.17
C LEU A 133 -12.13 10.04 9.22
N VAL A 134 -12.37 10.96 8.27
CA VAL A 134 -13.46 10.84 7.30
C VAL A 134 -12.95 11.14 5.89
N ASN A 135 -13.54 10.48 4.90
CA ASN A 135 -13.38 10.80 3.50
C ASN A 135 -14.76 10.95 2.84
N PHE A 136 -14.99 12.06 2.14
CA PHE A 136 -16.23 12.31 1.41
C PHE A 136 -16.19 11.56 0.09
N LEU A 137 -17.20 10.73 -0.18
CA LEU A 137 -17.30 10.00 -1.44
C LEU A 137 -18.12 10.79 -2.46
N ASP A 138 -19.16 11.47 -2.00
CA ASP A 138 -20.00 12.39 -2.77
C ASP A 138 -20.73 13.36 -1.81
N ASP A 139 -21.76 14.06 -2.32
CA ASP A 139 -22.55 15.05 -1.58
C ASP A 139 -23.38 14.45 -0.43
N ARG A 140 -23.55 13.12 -0.38
CA ARG A 140 -24.47 12.41 0.53
C ARG A 140 -23.82 11.27 1.29
N HIS A 141 -22.62 10.84 0.91
CA HIS A 141 -21.95 9.69 1.50
C HIS A 141 -20.57 10.03 2.03
N VAL A 142 -20.34 9.66 3.30
CA VAL A 142 -19.05 9.78 3.98
C VAL A 142 -18.56 8.40 4.40
N ARG A 143 -17.28 8.13 4.13
CA ARG A 143 -16.56 6.99 4.70
C ARG A 143 -15.95 7.42 6.03
N VAL A 144 -16.33 6.74 7.10
CA VAL A 144 -15.68 6.87 8.41
C VAL A 144 -14.67 5.74 8.56
N TYR A 145 -13.43 6.06 8.93
CA TYR A 145 -12.41 5.05 9.22
C TYR A 145 -12.53 4.59 10.67
N ALA A 146 -12.88 3.31 10.86
CA ALA A 146 -13.08 2.70 12.17
C ALA A 146 -11.77 2.15 12.77
N SER A 147 -11.84 1.65 14.00
CA SER A 147 -10.68 1.17 14.78
C SER A 147 -9.96 -0.05 14.19
N ASN A 148 -10.56 -0.75 13.25
CA ASN A 148 -9.91 -1.82 12.49
C ASN A 148 -9.20 -1.33 11.22
N GLY A 149 -9.19 -0.02 10.97
CA GLY A 149 -8.57 0.61 9.81
C GLY A 149 -7.07 0.85 9.97
N LEU A 150 -6.41 1.14 8.85
CA LEU A 150 -4.96 1.43 8.82
C LEU A 150 -4.58 2.60 9.72
N PHE A 151 -5.39 3.65 9.73
CA PHE A 151 -5.09 4.87 10.48
C PHE A 151 -5.13 4.69 12.00
N GLN A 152 -5.87 3.70 12.51
CA GLN A 152 -5.99 3.51 13.96
C GLN A 152 -4.62 3.25 14.60
N SER A 153 -3.75 2.49 13.94
CA SER A 153 -2.40 2.25 14.46
C SER A 153 -1.59 3.53 14.64
N GLY A 154 -1.81 4.56 13.81
CA GLY A 154 -1.17 5.87 13.99
C GLY A 154 -1.84 6.75 15.04
N LEU A 155 -3.12 6.53 15.34
CA LEU A 155 -3.85 7.22 16.42
C LEU A 155 -3.52 6.62 17.80
N ASP A 156 -3.18 5.32 17.85
CA ASP A 156 -2.80 4.62 19.08
C ASP A 156 -1.30 4.75 19.42
N ALA A 157 -0.46 5.01 18.40
CA ALA A 157 1.01 5.08 18.48
C ALA A 157 1.52 6.23 19.35
#